data_AF-A0A4U0YEL8-F1
#
_entry.id   AF-A0A4U0YEL8-F1
#
_cell.length_a   1.000
_cell.length_b   1.000
_cell.length_c   1.000
_cell.angle_alpha   90.00
_cell.angle_beta   90.00
_cell.angle_gamma   90.00
#
_symmetry.space_group_name_H-M   'P 1'
#
loop_
_entity.id
_entity.type
_entity.pdbx_description
1 polymer ?
#
loop_
_entity_poly.entity_id
_entity_poly.type
_entity_poly.pdbx_seq_one_letter_code
_entity_poly.pdbx_strand_id
1 'polypeptide(L)'
;MTKKGIFECASQWLADKAGSAPAFTLAIAGIAVWAASGPLWGFNDTWQLIINTSTTIVTFLMVFLIQNTQNRDTDEIHIKLDELLHATRGAHDHLLSLEDRNAKELKALREEYVELGRKNGDQQ
;
A
#
# COMPACT_ATOMS: atom_id res chain seq x y z
N MET A 1 -2.90 -1.69 30.43
CA MET A 1 -4.06 -1.79 29.51
C MET A 1 -4.76 -0.43 29.53
N THR A 2 -5.07 0.34 28.48
CA THR A 2 -4.84 0.30 27.02
C THR A 2 -5.23 1.72 26.54
N LYS A 3 -4.36 2.73 26.67
CA LYS A 3 -4.66 4.10 26.16
C LYS A 3 -4.49 4.22 24.64
N LYS A 4 -3.70 3.33 24.02
CA LYS A 4 -3.51 3.26 22.56
C LYS A 4 -4.81 2.94 21.80
N GLY A 5 -5.66 2.07 22.36
CA GLY A 5 -6.84 1.56 21.66
C GLY A 5 -7.95 2.58 21.39
N ILE A 6 -8.11 3.64 22.18
CA ILE A 6 -9.21 4.62 21.97
C ILE A 6 -8.87 5.59 20.84
N PHE A 7 -7.62 6.08 20.79
CA PHE A 7 -7.19 7.00 19.75
C PHE A 7 -7.06 6.32 18.38
N GLU A 8 -6.49 5.11 18.35
CA GLU A 8 -6.37 4.31 17.13
C GLU A 8 -7.76 3.96 16.58
N CYS A 9 -8.69 3.52 17.42
CA CYS A 9 -10.04 3.15 16.99
C CYS A 9 -10.90 4.36 16.58
N ALA A 10 -10.79 5.50 17.29
CA ALA A 10 -11.46 6.73 16.88
C ALA A 10 -10.90 7.29 15.57
N SER A 11 -9.57 7.22 15.38
CA SER A 11 -8.91 7.64 14.14
C SER A 11 -9.29 6.74 12.96
N GLN A 12 -9.36 5.41 13.17
CA GLN A 12 -9.84 4.46 12.15
C GLN A 12 -11.30 4.72 11.79
N TRP A 13 -12.17 4.92 12.78
CA TRP A 13 -13.60 5.18 12.55
C TRP A 13 -13.83 6.51 11.84
N LEU A 14 -13.08 7.56 12.20
CA LEU A 14 -13.12 8.85 11.52
C LEU A 14 -12.59 8.74 10.09
N ALA A 15 -11.50 8.01 9.84
CA ALA A 15 -10.94 7.79 8.51
C ALA A 15 -11.90 7.02 7.59
N ASP A 16 -12.50 5.93 8.10
CA ASP A 16 -13.47 5.12 7.36
C ASP A 16 -14.76 5.90 7.05
N LYS A 17 -15.21 6.74 8.00
CA LYS A 17 -16.41 7.57 7.81
C LYS A 17 -16.14 8.74 6.87
N ALA A 18 -15.01 9.43 6.99
CA ALA A 18 -14.69 10.63 6.21
C ALA A 18 -14.63 10.38 4.69
N GLY A 19 -14.29 9.16 4.25
CA GLY A 19 -14.27 8.76 2.84
C GLY A 19 -15.56 8.14 2.30
N SER A 20 -16.57 7.90 3.15
CA SER A 20 -17.78 7.16 2.77
C SER A 20 -18.87 8.06 2.16
N ALA A 21 -19.54 7.60 1.09
CA ALA A 21 -20.68 8.27 0.45
C ALA A 21 -21.73 8.87 1.42
N PRO A 22 -22.13 8.20 2.53
CA PRO A 22 -23.07 8.79 3.49
C PRO A 22 -22.51 9.99 4.27
N ALA A 23 -21.20 10.10 4.49
CA ALA A 23 -20.61 11.26 5.16
C ALA A 23 -20.65 12.51 4.27
N PHE A 24 -20.48 12.33 2.95
CA PHE A 24 -20.65 13.42 1.98
C PHE A 24 -22.09 13.94 1.96
N THR A 25 -23.08 13.03 1.98
CA THR A 25 -24.50 13.43 2.06
C THR A 25 -24.82 14.18 3.36
N LEU A 26 -24.28 13.74 4.50
CA LEU A 26 -24.42 14.42 5.80
C LEU A 26 -23.77 15.81 5.79
N ALA A 27 -22.60 15.97 5.15
CA ALA A 27 -21.93 17.26 5.02
C ALA A 27 -22.76 18.24 4.19
N ILE A 28 -23.31 17.79 3.05
CA ILE A 28 -24.22 18.61 2.22
C ILE A 28 -25.47 19.00 3.01
N ALA A 29 -26.08 18.07 3.73
CA ALA A 29 -27.24 18.35 4.57
C ALA A 29 -26.92 19.39 5.66
N GLY A 30 -25.74 19.31 6.29
CA GLY A 30 -25.26 20.29 7.25
C GLY A 30 -25.10 21.70 6.65
N ILE A 31 -24.52 21.80 5.45
CA ILE A 31 -24.41 23.07 4.71
C ILE A 31 -25.79 23.64 4.39
N ALA A 32 -26.73 22.80 3.97
CA ALA A 32 -28.10 23.22 3.66
C ALA A 32 -28.84 23.75 4.89
N VAL A 33 -28.71 23.08 6.04
CA VAL A 33 -29.28 23.53 7.33
C VAL A 33 -28.66 24.86 7.76
N TRP A 34 -27.34 25.00 7.66
CA TRP A 34 -26.65 26.25 7.96
C TRP A 34 -27.15 27.38 7.03
N ALA A 35 -27.21 27.16 5.72
CA ALA A 35 -27.72 28.13 4.75
C ALA A 35 -29.17 28.56 5.05
N ALA A 36 -30.04 27.61 5.40
CA ALA A 36 -31.44 27.88 5.77
C ALA A 36 -31.58 28.69 7.06
N SER A 37 -30.56 28.68 7.93
CA SER A 37 -30.53 29.46 9.15
C SER A 37 -30.10 30.93 8.95
N GLY A 38 -29.45 31.24 7.81
CA GLY A 38 -28.98 32.59 7.47
C GLY A 38 -30.06 33.68 7.44
N PRO A 39 -31.25 33.43 6.85
CA PRO A 39 -32.36 34.38 6.86
C PRO A 39 -32.86 34.76 8.26
N LEU A 40 -32.75 33.86 9.25
CA LEU A 40 -33.16 34.14 10.63
C LEU A 40 -32.22 35.12 11.33
N TRP A 41 -30.94 35.16 10.94
CA TRP A 41 -29.90 36.02 11.53
C TRP A 41 -29.47 37.17 10.60
N GLY A 42 -30.17 37.38 9.49
CA GLY A 42 -29.90 38.47 8.55
C GLY A 42 -28.52 38.39 7.90
N PHE A 43 -27.96 37.19 7.74
CA PHE A 43 -26.63 36.96 7.16
C PHE A 43 -25.50 37.79 7.79
N ASN A 44 -25.56 38.00 9.11
CA ASN A 44 -24.59 38.83 9.84
C ASN A 44 -23.16 38.23 9.85
N ASP A 45 -22.19 39.04 10.29
CA ASP A 45 -20.77 38.65 10.32
C ASP A 45 -20.51 37.41 11.18
N THR A 46 -21.24 37.24 12.29
CA THR A 46 -21.09 36.05 13.16
C THR A 46 -21.53 34.78 12.45
N TRP A 47 -22.61 34.82 11.69
CA TRP A 47 -23.14 33.69 10.94
C TRP A 47 -22.16 33.23 9.85
N GLN A 48 -21.52 34.18 9.16
CA GLN A 48 -20.47 33.90 8.17
C GLN A 48 -19.17 33.42 8.82
N LEU A 49 -18.78 34.00 9.96
CA LEU A 49 -17.57 33.61 10.68
C LEU A 49 -17.62 32.14 11.10
N ILE A 50 -18.77 31.68 11.59
CA ILE A 50 -18.93 30.28 12.05
C ILE A 50 -18.61 29.30 10.92
N ILE A 51 -19.13 29.48 9.70
CA ILE A 51 -18.86 28.53 8.61
C ILE A 51 -17.42 28.62 8.14
N ASN A 52 -16.86 29.83 8.08
CA ASN A 52 -15.52 30.06 7.58
C ASN A 52 -14.48 29.44 8.52
N THR A 53 -14.62 29.69 9.83
CA THR A 53 -13.76 29.09 10.84
C THR A 53 -13.92 27.57 10.90
N SER A 54 -15.17 27.06 10.84
CA SER A 54 -15.42 25.62 10.89
C SER A 54 -14.82 24.89 9.69
N THR A 55 -15.02 25.42 8.48
CA THR A 55 -14.48 24.83 7.25
C THR A 55 -12.96 24.83 7.26
N THR A 56 -12.34 25.88 7.79
CA THR A 56 -10.88 25.96 7.94
C THR A 56 -10.33 24.85 8.83
N ILE A 57 -10.96 24.62 10.00
CA ILE A 57 -10.57 23.53 10.91
C ILE A 57 -10.73 22.17 10.23
N VAL A 58 -11.88 21.92 9.60
CA VAL A 58 -12.14 20.65 8.89
C VAL A 58 -11.13 20.44 7.77
N THR A 59 -10.80 21.48 7.01
CA THR A 59 -9.83 21.42 5.92
C THR A 59 -8.44 21.10 6.45
N PHE A 60 -8.02 21.76 7.53
CA PHE A 60 -6.74 21.49 8.18
C PHE A 60 -6.65 20.02 8.62
N LEU A 61 -7.69 19.51 9.31
CA LEU A 61 -7.77 18.11 9.69
C LEU A 61 -7.76 17.17 8.48
N MET A 62 -8.44 17.54 7.39
CA MET A 62 -8.48 16.76 6.16
C MET A 62 -7.11 16.66 5.50
N VAL A 63 -6.32 17.74 5.49
CA VAL A 63 -4.93 17.69 5.00
C VAL A 63 -4.11 16.68 5.82
N PHE A 64 -4.22 16.68 7.16
CA PHE A 64 -3.56 15.68 7.99
C PHE A 64 -4.02 14.25 7.71
N LEU A 65 -5.33 14.03 7.54
CA LEU A 65 -5.88 12.70 7.23
C LEU A 65 -5.41 12.20 5.86
N ILE A 66 -5.41 13.08 4.85
CA ILE A 66 -4.91 12.78 3.52
C ILE A 66 -3.43 12.44 3.59
N GLN A 67 -2.62 13.24 4.29
CA GLN A 67 -1.19 12.98 4.47
C GLN A 67 -0.94 11.64 5.19
N ASN A 68 -1.70 11.31 6.23
CA ASN A 68 -1.59 10.04 6.93
C ASN A 68 -1.95 8.84 6.04
N THR A 69 -2.98 8.98 5.22
CA THR A 69 -3.39 7.94 4.26
C THR A 69 -2.33 7.77 3.17
N GLN A 70 -1.87 8.89 2.58
CA GLN A 70 -0.81 8.88 1.57
C GLN A 70 0.51 8.30 2.08
N ASN A 71 0.87 8.57 3.33
CA ASN A 71 2.09 8.01 3.93
C ASN A 71 2.00 6.48 4.05
N ARG A 72 0.85 5.95 4.47
CA ARG A 72 0.61 4.49 4.52
C ARG A 72 0.57 3.85 3.14
N ASP A 73 -0.09 4.48 2.17
CA ASP A 73 -0.17 3.95 0.80
C ASP A 73 1.22 3.87 0.15
N THR A 74 2.08 4.85 0.44
CA THR A 74 3.48 4.88 -0.02
C THR A 74 4.28 3.70 0.57
N ASP A 75 4.14 3.45 1.87
CA ASP A 75 4.80 2.31 2.53
C ASP A 75 4.37 0.97 1.94
N GLU A 76 3.07 0.80 1.63
CA GLU A 76 2.54 -0.43 1.03
C GLU A 76 3.08 -0.67 -0.39
N ILE A 77 3.25 0.40 -1.19
CA ILE A 77 3.86 0.32 -2.52
C ILE A 77 5.29 -0.19 -2.43
N HIS A 78 6.08 0.29 -1.46
CA HIS A 78 7.46 -0.17 -1.26
C HIS A 78 7.52 -1.67 -0.94
N ILE A 79 6.66 -2.17 -0.05
CA ILE A 79 6.60 -3.60 0.29
C ILE A 79 6.25 -4.44 -0.94
N LYS A 80 5.25 -4.02 -1.72
CA LYS A 80 4.87 -4.73 -2.97
C LYS A 80 6.01 -4.75 -3.98
N LEU A 81 6.76 -3.66 -4.11
CA LEU A 81 7.91 -3.57 -4.99
C LEU A 81 9.04 -4.51 -4.55
N ASP A 82 9.32 -4.56 -3.24
CA ASP A 82 10.32 -5.45 -2.66
C ASP A 82 9.95 -6.92 -2.89
N GLU A 83 8.67 -7.27 -2.76
CA GLU A 83 8.18 -8.63 -3.04
C GLU A 83 8.35 -8.99 -4.53
N LEU A 84 8.05 -8.08 -5.46
CA LEU A 84 8.27 -8.30 -6.90
C LEU A 84 9.76 -8.46 -7.24
N LEU A 85 10.63 -7.66 -6.62
CA LEU A 85 12.09 -7.79 -6.75
C LEU A 85 12.57 -9.13 -6.20
N HIS A 86 12.06 -9.55 -5.05
CA HIS A 86 12.40 -10.83 -4.45
C HIS A 86 11.95 -12.00 -5.31
N ALA A 87 10.70 -12.00 -5.79
CA ALA A 87 10.17 -13.04 -6.68
C ALA A 87 10.97 -13.13 -7.99
N THR A 88 11.38 -12.00 -8.55
CA THR A 88 12.20 -11.95 -9.77
C THR A 88 13.61 -12.49 -9.54
N ARG A 89 14.24 -12.16 -8.40
CA ARG A 89 15.53 -12.73 -8.00
C ARG A 89 15.44 -14.22 -7.70
N GLY A 90 14.40 -14.67 -6.99
CA GLY A 90 14.16 -16.08 -6.69
C GLY A 90 13.93 -16.91 -7.96
N ALA A 91 13.22 -16.36 -8.94
CA ALA A 91 13.08 -16.99 -10.26
C ALA A 91 14.43 -17.10 -11.00
N HIS A 92 15.30 -16.09 -10.88
CA HIS A 92 16.64 -16.12 -11.45
C HIS A 92 17.53 -17.16 -10.75
N ASP A 93 17.55 -17.22 -9.42
CA ASP A 93 18.31 -18.22 -8.66
C ASP A 93 17.83 -19.65 -8.97
N HIS A 94 16.53 -19.85 -9.16
CA HIS A 94 15.96 -21.16 -9.50
C HIS A 94 16.29 -21.58 -10.94
N LEU A 95 16.40 -20.65 -11.88
CA LEU A 95 16.90 -20.90 -13.23
C LEU A 95 18.40 -21.22 -13.23
N LEU A 96 19.20 -20.47 -12.47
CA LEU A 96 20.65 -20.71 -12.32
C LEU A 96 20.92 -22.11 -11.75
N SER A 97 20.14 -22.53 -10.75
CA SER A 97 20.20 -23.87 -10.16
C SER A 97 19.87 -24.99 -11.15
N LEU A 98 18.94 -24.74 -12.08
CA LEU A 98 18.59 -25.68 -13.15
C LEU A 98 19.69 -25.76 -14.22
N GLU A 99 20.30 -24.64 -14.61
CA GLU A 99 21.46 -24.62 -15.51
C GLU A 99 22.66 -25.36 -14.91
N ASP A 100 22.96 -25.14 -13.63
CA ASP A 100 24.06 -25.81 -12.93
C ASP A 100 23.86 -27.32 -12.81
N ARG A 101 22.63 -27.78 -12.55
CA ARG A 101 22.30 -29.22 -12.55
C ARG A 101 22.53 -29.83 -13.94
N ASN A 102 22.05 -29.17 -14.99
CA ASN A 102 22.18 -29.68 -16.37
C ASN A 102 23.65 -29.73 -16.81
N ALA A 103 24.44 -28.72 -16.44
CA ALA A 103 25.88 -28.69 -16.70
C ALA A 103 26.64 -29.84 -15.99
N LYS A 104 26.25 -30.17 -14.75
CA LYS A 104 26.82 -31.30 -14.00
C LYS A 104 26.47 -32.64 -14.64
N GLU A 105 25.23 -32.84 -15.09
CA GLU A 105 24.82 -34.06 -15.80
C GLU A 105 25.59 -34.25 -17.11
N LEU A 106 25.75 -33.18 -17.90
CA LEU A 106 26.54 -33.21 -19.14
C LEU A 106 28.02 -33.56 -18.88
N LYS A 107 28.56 -33.05 -17.76
CA LYS A 107 29.94 -33.34 -17.35
C LYS A 107 30.10 -34.80 -16.90
N ALA A 108 29.14 -35.34 -16.15
CA ALA A 108 29.12 -36.75 -15.75
C ALA A 108 29.06 -37.69 -16.97
N LEU A 109 28.21 -37.37 -17.95
CA LEU A 109 28.12 -38.14 -19.20
C LEU A 109 29.43 -38.09 -19.99
N ARG A 110 30.07 -36.91 -20.07
CA ARG A 110 31.39 -36.77 -20.71
C ARG A 110 32.46 -37.61 -20.01
N GLU A 111 32.50 -37.61 -18.67
CA GLU A 111 33.44 -38.43 -17.90
C GLU A 111 33.22 -39.93 -18.16
N GLU A 112 31.96 -40.38 -18.23
CA GLU A 112 31.62 -41.76 -18.57
C GLU A 112 32.09 -42.16 -19.98
N TYR A 113 31.87 -41.32 -21.00
CA TYR A 113 32.37 -41.58 -22.35
C TYR A 113 33.90 -41.58 -22.45
N VAL A 114 34.58 -40.72 -21.68
CA VAL A 114 36.06 -40.71 -21.62
C VAL A 114 36.57 -41.99 -20.96
N GLU A 115 35.93 -42.46 -19.89
CA GLU A 115 36.27 -43.74 -19.26
C GLU A 115 36.04 -44.94 -20.19
N LEU A 116 34.91 -44.96 -20.92
CA LEU A 116 34.61 -46.00 -21.90
C LEU A 116 35.61 -45.99 -23.07
N GLY A 117 35.97 -44.80 -23.56
CA GLY A 117 37.00 -44.63 -24.59
C GLY A 117 38.38 -45.10 -24.12
N ARG A 118 38.73 -44.85 -22.85
CA ARG A 118 39.99 -45.33 -22.26
C ARG A 118 40.02 -46.85 -22.11
N LYS A 119 38.94 -47.45 -21.61
CA LYS A 119 38.82 -48.92 -21.48
C LYS A 119 38.86 -49.64 -22.84
N ASN A 120 38.28 -49.04 -23.88
CA ASN A 120 38.31 -49.60 -25.23
C ASN A 120 39.65 -49.37 -25.96
N GLY A 121 40.39 -48.31 -25.63
CA GLY A 121 41.73 -48.06 -26.17
C GLY A 121 42.82 -48.97 -25.61
N ASP A 122 42.62 -49.54 -24.42
CA ASP A 122 43.57 -50.47 -23.77
C ASP A 122 43.39 -51.94 -24.21
N GLN A 123 42.39 -52.25 -25.05
CA GLN A 123 42.11 -53.61 -25.58
C GLN A 123 42.59 -53.83 -27.02
N GLN A 124 43.35 -52.90 -27.60
CA GLN A 124 43.89 -52.98 -28.96
C GLN A 124 45.42 -52.91 -28.94
#